data_AF-A0A0F9NPX8-F1
#
_entry.id   AF-A0A0F9NPX8-F1
#
_cell.length_a   1.000
_cell.length_b   1.000
_cell.length_c   1.000
_cell.angle_alpha   90.00
_cell.angle_beta   90.00
_cell.angle_gamma   90.00
#
_symmetry.space_group_name_H-M   'P 1'
#
loop_
_entity.id
_entity.type
_entity.pdbx_description
1 polymer ?
#
loop_
_entity_poly.entity_id
_entity_poly.type
_entity_poly.pdbx_seq_one_letter_code
_entity_poly.pdbx_strand_id
1 'polypeptide(L)' 'MDQNEIKQLIEEEATYVYSGTEVVLTGRFADKTNQRGNKNYLFEVKSTDEHGPTFVKWVRMSELHKIQGERK' A
#
# COMPACT_ATOMS: atom_id res chain seq x y z
N MET A 1 -11.20 8.49 1.68
CA MET A 1 -11.10 7.04 1.51
C MET A 1 -12.02 6.37 2.50
N ASP A 2 -12.93 5.53 2.04
CA ASP A 2 -13.81 4.73 2.89
C ASP A 2 -13.34 3.25 2.96
N GLN A 3 -14.06 2.41 3.71
CA GLN A 3 -13.67 1.00 3.88
C GLN A 3 -13.86 0.14 2.63
N ASN A 4 -14.77 0.51 1.74
CA ASN A 4 -14.99 -0.23 0.50
C ASN A 4 -13.84 0.02 -0.48
N GLU A 5 -13.39 1.27 -0.59
CA GLU A 5 -12.22 1.62 -1.40
C GLU A 5 -10.94 0.93 -0.91
N ILE A 6 -10.74 0.86 0.41
CA ILE A 6 -9.60 0.15 1.02
C ILE A 6 -9.64 -1.34 0.66
N LYS A 7 -10.82 -1.96 0.76
CA LYS A 7 -10.99 -3.36 0.44
C LYS A 7 -10.69 -3.64 -1.02
N GLN A 8 -11.20 -2.81 -1.94
CA GLN A 8 -10.91 -2.93 -3.36
C GLN A 8 -9.41 -2.81 -3.66
N LEU A 9 -8.71 -1.86 -3.03
CA LEU A 9 -7.26 -1.70 -3.22
C LEU A 9 -6.45 -2.93 -2.78
N ILE A 10 -6.89 -3.58 -1.71
CA ILE A 10 -6.24 -4.79 -1.17
C ILE A 10 -6.53 -6.01 -2.05
N GLU A 11 -7.75 -6.11 -2.59
CA GLU A 11 -8.18 -7.22 -3.45
C GLU A 11 -7.62 -7.14 -4.88
N GLU A 12 -7.19 -5.95 -5.35
CA GLU A 12 -6.75 -5.74 -6.73
C GLU A 12 -5.42 -6.42 -7.10
N GLU A 13 -4.74 -7.13 -6.19
CA GLU A 13 -3.39 -7.72 -6.40
C GLU A 13 -2.41 -6.78 -7.14
N ALA A 14 -2.50 -5.48 -6.87
CA ALA A 14 -1.73 -4.46 -7.57
C ALA A 14 -0.31 -4.32 -7.00
N THR A 15 0.66 -4.07 -7.90
CA THR A 15 2.03 -3.70 -7.54
C THR A 15 2.21 -2.18 -7.54
N TYR A 16 2.98 -1.68 -6.60
CA TYR A 16 3.27 -0.26 -6.40
C TYR A 16 4.78 -0.03 -6.34
N VAL A 17 5.22 1.21 -6.53
CA VAL A 17 6.58 1.65 -6.26
C VAL A 17 6.61 2.51 -4.99
N TYR A 18 7.46 2.13 -4.04
CA TYR A 18 7.78 2.89 -2.83
C TYR A 18 9.27 3.17 -2.77
N SER A 19 9.63 4.46 -2.79
CA SER A 19 11.04 4.91 -2.73
C SER A 19 11.99 4.21 -3.72
N GLY A 20 11.49 3.89 -4.92
CA GLY A 20 12.24 3.22 -5.98
C GLY A 20 12.24 1.68 -5.93
N THR A 21 11.52 1.08 -4.98
CA THR A 21 11.38 -0.39 -4.87
C THR A 21 9.95 -0.82 -5.17
N GLU A 22 9.79 -1.91 -5.92
CA GLU A 22 8.49 -2.54 -6.12
C GLU A 22 7.99 -3.18 -4.82
N VAL A 23 6.74 -2.91 -4.50
CA VAL A 23 6.07 -3.39 -3.29
C VAL A 23 4.64 -3.80 -3.60
N VAL A 24 4.09 -4.69 -2.78
CA VAL A 24 2.66 -5.02 -2.80
C VAL A 24 2.05 -4.75 -1.43
N LEU A 25 0.75 -4.44 -1.42
CA LEU A 25 -0.02 -4.34 -0.19
C LEU A 25 -0.13 -5.73 0.45
N THR A 26 0.07 -5.85 1.76
CA THR A 26 -0.11 -7.14 2.46
C THR A 26 -1.57 -7.42 2.82
N GLY A 27 -2.45 -6.43 2.62
CA GLY A 27 -3.84 -6.45 3.08
C GLY A 27 -4.03 -5.96 4.51
N ARG A 28 -2.94 -5.68 5.24
CA ARG A 28 -3.02 -5.06 6.57
C ARG A 28 -2.99 -3.54 6.43
N PHE A 29 -3.90 -2.89 7.12
CA PHE A 29 -3.96 -1.42 7.22
C PHE A 29 -4.22 -1.01 8.66
N ALA A 30 -3.79 0.20 9.00
CA ALA A 30 -4.05 0.84 10.28
C ALA A 30 -4.72 2.18 10.03
N ASP A 31 -5.79 2.47 10.76
CA ASP A 31 -6.45 3.76 10.71
C ASP A 31 -6.30 4.52 12.03
N LYS A 32 -6.18 5.83 11.93
CA LYS A 32 -6.22 6.74 13.07
C LYS A 32 -7.15 7.89 12.75
N THR A 33 -8.23 7.99 13.51
CA THR A 33 -9.11 9.16 13.47
C THR A 33 -8.54 10.22 14.42
N ASN A 34 -8.27 11.42 13.91
CA ASN A 34 -7.82 12.53 14.76
C ASN A 34 -8.99 13.17 15.52
N GLN A 35 -8.70 14.07 16.46
CA GLN A 35 -9.72 14.78 17.26
C GLN A 35 -10.69 15.65 16.41
N ARG A 36 -10.34 15.92 15.14
CA ARG A 36 -11.17 16.67 14.19
C ARG A 36 -12.01 15.77 13.28
N GLY A 37 -11.99 14.45 13.49
CA GLY A 37 -12.72 13.48 12.68
C GLY A 37 -12.02 13.06 11.37
N ASN A 38 -10.81 13.55 11.09
CA ASN A 38 -10.09 13.14 9.89
C ASN A 38 -9.46 11.76 10.09
N LYS A 39 -9.73 10.85 9.17
CA LYS A 39 -9.12 9.52 9.14
C LYS A 39 -7.80 9.56 8.38
N ASN A 40 -6.75 9.08 9.03
CA ASN A 40 -5.46 8.80 8.41
C ASN A 40 -5.29 7.29 8.29
N TYR A 41 -4.90 6.83 7.11
CA TYR A 41 -4.68 5.41 6.84
C TYR A 41 -3.21 5.16 6.54
N LEU A 42 -2.70 4.08 7.10
CA LEU A 42 -1.41 3.49 6.77
C LEU A 42 -1.64 2.08 6.26
N PHE A 43 -0.90 1.69 5.24
CA PHE A 43 -0.97 0.39 4.61
C PHE A 43 0.38 -0.30 4.80
N GLU A 44 0.33 -1.57 5.17
CA GLU A 44 1.52 -2.39 5.25
C GLU A 44 1.90 -2.86 3.84
N VAL A 45 3.14 -2.57 3.46
CA VAL A 45 3.72 -2.96 2.17
C VAL A 45 4.90 -3.89 2.40
N LYS A 46 5.05 -4.86 1.49
CA LYS A 46 6.22 -5.74 1.42
C LYS A 46 6.94 -5.56 0.09
N SER A 47 8.28 -5.56 0.10
CA SER A 47 9.05 -5.57 -1.16
C SER A 47 8.81 -6.86 -1.94
N THR A 48 8.72 -6.73 -3.26
CA THR A 48 8.59 -7.86 -4.21
C THR A 48 9.88 -8.17 -4.94
N ASP A 49 10.95 -7.42 -4.67
CA ASP A 49 12.26 -7.64 -5.25
C ASP A 49 12.86 -8.95 -4.70
N GLU A 50 13.06 -9.93 -5.59
CA GLU A 50 13.67 -11.23 -5.26
C GLU A 50 15.19 -11.12 -5.02
N HIS A 51 15.82 -10.04 -5.49
CA HIS A 51 17.25 -9.80 -5.38
C HIS A 51 17.60 -8.70 -4.37
N GLY A 52 16.59 -7.97 -3.89
CA GLY A 52 16.73 -6.86 -2.95
C GLY A 52 16.46 -7.24 -1.48
N PRO A 53 16.65 -6.29 -0.54
CA PRO A 53 16.30 -6.50 0.85
C PRO A 53 14.79 -6.71 1.03
N THR A 54 14.38 -7.85 1.59
CA THR A 54 12.99 -8.05 2.04
C THR A 54 12.70 -7.13 3.20
N PHE A 55 11.69 -6.27 3.07
CA PHE A 55 11.25 -5.41 4.16
C PHE A 55 9.73 -5.33 4.25
N VAL A 56 9.26 -4.93 5.43
CA VAL A 56 7.87 -4.54 5.68
C VAL A 56 7.84 -3.11 6.21
N LYS A 57 6.97 -2.26 5.65
CA LYS A 57 6.81 -0.86 6.05
C LYS A 57 5.34 -0.45 6.09
N TRP A 58 5.04 0.53 6.95
CA TRP A 58 3.74 1.18 7.03
C TRP A 58 3.82 2.53 6.34
N VAL A 59 3.05 2.72 5.27
CA VAL A 59 3.13 3.91 4.39
C VAL A 59 1.74 4.43 4.05
N ARG A 60 1.64 5.70 3.66
CA ARG A 60 0.39 6.26 3.11
C ARG A 60 0.27 5.89 1.64
N MET A 61 -0.97 5.73 1.16
CA MET A 61 -1.21 5.53 -0.29
C MET A 61 -0.64 6.65 -1.16
N SER A 62 -0.61 7.88 -0.65
CA SER A 62 -0.03 9.04 -1.36
C SER A 62 1.47 8.93 -1.58
N GLU A 63 2.16 8.02 -0.88
CA GLU A 63 3.60 7.75 -1.03
C GLU A 63 3.86 6.62 -2.05
N LEU A 64 2.80 5.97 -2.52
CA LEU A 64 2.85 4.85 -3.46
C LEU A 64 2.50 5.30 -4.87
N HIS A 65 3.22 4.77 -5.85
CA HIS A 65 2.89 4.93 -7.26
C HIS A 65 2.41 3.59 -7.82
N LYS A 66 1.15 3.50 -8.22
CA LYS A 66 0.60 2.26 -8.81
C LYS A 66 1.27 1.98 -10.15
N ILE A 67 1.81 0.78 -10.33
CA ILE A 67 2.36 0.34 -11.61
C ILE A 67 1.19 0.06 -12.55
N GLN A 68 1.21 0.67 -13.74
CA GLN A 68 0.22 0.46 -14.79
C GLN A 68 0.82 -0.51 -15.81
N GLY A 69 0.40 -1.78 -15.80
CA GLY A 69 0.86 -2.78 -16.76
C GLY A 69 0.68 -4.22 -16.26
N GLU A 70 0.25 -5.11 -17.15
CA GLU A 70 0.14 -6.54 -16.86
C GLU A 70 1.54 -7.16 -16.75
N ARG A 71 1.77 -8.00 -15.72
CA ARG A 71 2.76 -9.07 -15.82
C ARG A 71 2.28 -9.99 -16.96
N LYS A 72 2.81 -9.79 -18.16
CA LYS A 72 2.66 -10.75 -19.27
C LYS A 72 3.36 -12.06 -18.94
#